data_AF-A0A7R9U228-F1
#
_entry.id   AF-A0A7R9U228-F1
#
_cell.length_a   1.000
_cell.length_b   1.000
_cell.length_c   1.000
_cell.angle_alpha   90.00
_cell.angle_beta   90.00
_cell.angle_gamma   90.00
#
_symmetry.space_group_name_H-M   'P 1'
#
loop_
_entity.id
_entity.type
_entity.pdbx_description
1 polymer ?
#
loop_
_entity_poly.entity_id
_entity_poly.type
_entity_poly.pdbx_seq_one_letter_code
_entity_poly.pdbx_strand_id
1 'polypeptide(L)'
;IVTNANAAKLTFFLASNEETSDGESVDERGEDFEDKFLDLFIGRTLEGANGVRLRCYPEAQRSLSDEFGEAITGDIGLISLGYVIILIYMAINLGAFTPVKMRFSLSLGCLVTVGMSVGTSIGLASAFGQFYGPVNSVLPFVLLGLGVDDSFVIANSFDQTPPLPGEAFDAPTRVARALGHSGVSITVTSLTDFVAFSISISTVLPGLST
;
A
#
# COMPACT_ATOMS: atom_id res chain seq x y z
N ILE A 1 45.84 11.67 -17.65
CA ILE A 1 46.08 10.22 -17.46
C ILE A 1 45.34 9.83 -16.19
N VAL A 2 44.40 8.89 -16.27
CA VAL A 2 43.71 8.38 -15.07
C VAL A 2 44.69 7.47 -14.34
N THR A 3 45.06 7.82 -13.11
CA THR A 3 46.11 7.14 -12.35
C THR A 3 45.59 6.16 -11.30
N ASN A 4 44.29 6.21 -10.94
CA ASN A 4 43.64 5.27 -10.01
C ASN A 4 42.11 5.24 -10.22
N ALA A 5 41.49 4.10 -9.89
CA ALA A 5 40.04 3.92 -9.82
C ALA A 5 39.70 2.99 -8.65
N ASN A 6 38.71 3.35 -7.83
CA ASN A 6 38.34 2.62 -6.61
C ASN A 6 37.21 1.60 -6.82
N ALA A 7 36.45 1.72 -7.91
CA ALA A 7 35.33 0.85 -8.22
C ALA A 7 35.15 0.72 -9.74
N ALA A 8 34.58 -0.40 -10.16
CA ALA A 8 34.18 -0.65 -11.54
C ALA A 8 32.71 -1.10 -11.55
N LYS A 9 31.94 -0.61 -12.53
CA LYS A 9 30.55 -1.02 -12.76
C LYS A 9 30.51 -1.80 -14.07
N LEU A 10 29.92 -2.99 -14.03
CA LEU A 10 29.59 -3.80 -15.20
C LEU A 10 28.07 -3.82 -15.32
N THR A 11 27.56 -3.59 -16.52
CA THR A 11 26.12 -3.56 -16.79
C THR A 11 25.83 -4.51 -17.94
N PHE A 12 24.97 -5.49 -17.67
CA PHE A 12 24.50 -6.45 -18.66
C PHE A 12 23.10 -6.01 -19.11
N PHE A 13 22.90 -5.92 -20.42
CA PHE A 13 21.59 -5.63 -20.98
C PHE A 13 20.98 -6.96 -21.44
N LEU A 14 19.86 -7.34 -20.83
CA LEU A 14 19.08 -8.51 -21.19
C LEU A 14 17.96 -8.07 -22.13
N ALA A 15 17.63 -8.90 -23.12
CA ALA A 15 16.44 -8.70 -23.92
C ALA A 15 15.23 -9.19 -23.12
N SER A 16 14.21 -8.35 -22.96
CA SER A 16 12.92 -8.77 -22.40
C SER A 16 12.27 -9.78 -23.36
N ASN A 17 12.18 -11.03 -22.93
CA ASN A 17 11.46 -12.10 -23.63
C ASN A 17 10.18 -12.43 -22.89
N GLU A 18 9.32 -11.43 -22.76
CA GLU A 18 7.99 -11.59 -22.18
C GLU A 18 7.18 -12.64 -22.94
N GLU A 19 6.86 -13.75 -22.29
CA GLU A 19 5.89 -14.72 -22.77
C GLU A 19 4.56 -14.49 -22.03
N THR A 20 3.45 -14.48 -22.76
CA THR A 20 2.12 -14.31 -22.16
C THR A 20 1.65 -15.63 -21.54
N SER A 21 1.81 -15.77 -20.23
CA SER A 21 1.26 -16.89 -19.45
C SER A 21 0.19 -16.34 -18.52
N ASP A 22 -1.04 -16.88 -18.58
CA ASP A 22 -2.19 -16.49 -17.76
C ASP A 22 -2.61 -14.99 -17.79
N GLY A 23 -2.31 -14.29 -18.89
CA GLY A 23 -2.75 -12.90 -19.11
C GLY A 23 -1.72 -11.83 -18.78
N GLU A 24 -0.53 -12.21 -18.32
CA GLU A 24 0.61 -11.30 -18.08
C GLU A 24 1.81 -11.67 -18.94
N SER A 25 2.59 -10.65 -19.31
CA SER A 25 3.88 -10.72 -19.98
C SER A 25 4.98 -11.02 -18.95
N VAL A 26 5.28 -12.30 -18.72
CA VAL A 26 6.32 -12.74 -17.75
C VAL A 26 7.52 -13.29 -18.50
N ASP A 27 8.72 -12.79 -18.19
CA ASP A 27 9.98 -13.33 -18.73
C ASP A 27 10.61 -14.32 -17.74
N GLU A 28 10.03 -15.52 -17.65
CA GLU A 28 10.54 -16.60 -16.77
C GLU A 28 12.03 -16.88 -17.01
N ARG A 29 12.49 -16.77 -18.26
CA ARG A 29 13.89 -17.00 -18.62
C ARG A 29 14.81 -15.90 -18.11
N GLY A 30 14.38 -14.65 -18.20
CA GLY A 30 15.05 -13.50 -17.63
C GLY A 30 15.14 -13.62 -16.11
N GLU A 31 14.02 -13.95 -15.46
CA GLU A 31 13.95 -14.13 -14.00
C GLU A 31 14.85 -15.27 -13.49
N ASP A 32 14.89 -16.41 -14.17
CA ASP A 32 15.76 -17.55 -13.85
C ASP A 32 17.25 -17.22 -14.03
N PHE A 33 17.57 -16.41 -15.05
CA PHE A 33 18.92 -15.94 -15.27
C PHE A 33 19.35 -14.97 -14.18
N GLU A 34 18.50 -14.01 -13.84
CA GLU A 34 18.73 -13.03 -12.78
C GLU A 34 18.92 -13.71 -11.42
N ASP A 35 18.09 -14.71 -11.10
CA ASP A 35 18.20 -15.51 -9.87
C ASP A 35 19.58 -16.20 -9.77
N LYS A 36 19.97 -16.95 -10.80
CA LYS A 36 21.30 -17.60 -10.85
C LYS A 36 22.44 -16.59 -10.84
N PHE A 37 22.26 -15.43 -11.47
CA PHE A 37 23.25 -14.36 -11.48
C PHE A 37 23.45 -13.81 -10.07
N LEU A 38 22.36 -13.52 -9.34
CA LEU A 38 22.43 -13.11 -7.94
C LEU A 38 23.14 -14.17 -7.11
N ASP A 39 22.71 -15.44 -7.17
CA ASP A 39 23.31 -16.56 -6.43
C ASP A 39 24.83 -16.75 -6.65
N LEU A 40 25.31 -16.43 -7.86
CA LEU A 40 26.72 -16.52 -8.19
C LEU A 40 27.56 -15.40 -7.56
N PHE A 41 27.00 -14.20 -7.43
CA PHE A 41 27.77 -13.00 -7.05
C PHE A 41 27.44 -12.47 -5.65
N ILE A 42 26.27 -12.77 -5.08
CA ILE A 42 25.85 -12.27 -3.77
C ILE A 42 26.77 -12.86 -2.68
N GLY A 43 27.26 -11.98 -1.80
CA GLY A 43 28.15 -12.38 -0.69
C GLY A 43 29.52 -12.93 -1.08
N ARG A 44 29.84 -13.06 -2.38
CA ARG A 44 31.13 -13.57 -2.83
C ARG A 44 32.17 -12.47 -2.96
N THR A 45 33.36 -12.74 -2.43
CA THR A 45 34.57 -11.95 -2.70
C THR A 45 35.35 -12.70 -3.77
N LEU A 46 35.53 -12.11 -4.93
CA LEU A 46 36.35 -12.68 -5.99
C LEU A 46 37.82 -12.48 -5.63
N GLU A 47 38.56 -13.58 -5.52
CA GLU A 47 40.02 -13.56 -5.38
C GLU A 47 40.65 -13.71 -6.76
N GLY A 48 41.29 -12.65 -7.23
CA GLY A 48 42.08 -12.69 -8.45
C GLY A 48 43.37 -13.47 -8.26
N ALA A 49 43.92 -14.01 -9.36
CA ALA A 49 45.18 -14.75 -9.36
C ALA A 49 46.39 -14.01 -8.76
N ASN A 50 46.28 -12.68 -8.60
CA ASN A 50 47.30 -11.80 -8.01
C ASN A 50 47.03 -11.45 -6.52
N GLY A 51 46.11 -12.16 -5.84
CA GLY A 51 45.74 -11.89 -4.44
C GLY A 51 44.85 -10.65 -4.24
N VAL A 52 44.33 -10.09 -5.33
CA VAL A 52 43.40 -8.95 -5.29
C VAL A 52 42.03 -9.47 -4.88
N ARG A 53 41.51 -8.95 -3.76
CA ARG A 53 40.16 -9.25 -3.27
C ARG A 53 39.19 -8.19 -3.78
N LEU A 54 38.24 -8.61 -4.60
CA LEU A 54 37.17 -7.75 -5.10
C LEU A 54 35.86 -8.14 -4.42
N ARG A 55 35.20 -7.17 -3.79
CA ARG A 55 33.85 -7.35 -3.26
C ARG A 55 32.85 -6.98 -4.35
N CYS A 56 31.97 -7.91 -4.69
CA CYS A 56 30.94 -7.72 -5.70
C CYS A 56 29.62 -7.32 -5.05
N TYR A 57 28.88 -6.44 -5.73
CA TYR A 57 27.53 -6.04 -5.38
C TYR A 57 26.66 -6.22 -6.63
N PRO A 58 26.03 -7.40 -6.81
CA PRO A 58 25.13 -7.60 -7.94
C PRO A 58 23.82 -6.86 -7.69
N GLU A 59 23.23 -6.32 -8.75
CA GLU A 59 21.93 -5.67 -8.76
C GLU A 59 21.17 -6.24 -9.97
N ALA A 60 19.97 -6.75 -9.77
CA ALA A 60 19.08 -7.26 -10.81
C ALA A 60 17.70 -6.63 -10.66
N GLN A 61 16.86 -6.65 -11.70
CA GLN A 61 15.54 -6.04 -11.60
C GLN A 61 14.65 -6.83 -10.62
N ARG A 62 14.76 -8.16 -10.64
CA ARG A 62 14.08 -9.06 -9.71
C ARG A 62 14.50 -8.90 -8.25
N SER A 63 15.77 -8.58 -7.95
CA SER A 63 16.27 -8.53 -6.56
C SER A 63 15.54 -7.49 -5.71
N LEU A 64 15.03 -6.43 -6.33
CA LEU A 64 14.22 -5.42 -5.65
C LEU A 64 12.90 -6.01 -5.17
N SER A 65 12.17 -6.73 -6.04
CA SER A 65 10.91 -7.39 -5.69
C SER A 65 11.09 -8.46 -4.64
N ASP A 66 12.16 -9.24 -4.72
CA ASP A 66 12.49 -10.29 -3.75
C ASP A 66 12.82 -9.70 -2.37
N GLU A 67 13.67 -8.66 -2.29
CA GLU A 67 13.97 -8.00 -1.01
C GLU A 67 12.72 -7.37 -0.37
N PHE A 68 11.86 -6.71 -1.16
CA PHE A 68 10.61 -6.17 -0.63
C PHE A 68 9.67 -7.29 -0.15
N GLY A 69 9.57 -8.39 -0.90
CA GLY A 69 8.77 -9.53 -0.52
C GLY A 69 9.25 -10.18 0.79
N GLU A 70 10.56 -10.39 0.92
CA GLU A 70 11.16 -10.96 2.13
C GLU A 70 10.99 -10.01 3.33
N ALA A 71 11.21 -8.71 3.16
CA ALA A 71 11.01 -7.71 4.21
C ALA A 71 9.55 -7.69 4.70
N ILE A 72 8.57 -7.65 3.79
CA ILE A 72 7.15 -7.67 4.13
C ILE A 72 6.76 -8.96 4.84
N THR A 73 7.27 -10.10 4.35
CA THR A 73 6.97 -11.42 4.94
C THR A 73 7.57 -11.56 6.33
N GLY A 74 8.79 -11.04 6.53
CA GLY A 74 9.45 -10.96 7.84
C GLY A 74 8.66 -10.10 8.84
N ASP A 75 8.05 -9.02 8.37
CA ASP A 75 7.31 -8.06 9.19
C ASP A 75 5.82 -8.37 9.36
N ILE A 76 5.32 -9.51 8.86
CA ILE A 76 3.90 -9.85 8.89
C ILE A 76 3.30 -9.83 10.32
N GLY A 77 4.10 -10.20 11.32
CA GLY A 77 3.72 -10.12 12.74
C GLY A 77 3.54 -8.68 13.24
N LEU A 78 4.44 -7.78 12.83
CA LEU A 78 4.36 -6.35 13.15
C LEU A 78 3.19 -5.67 12.44
N ILE A 79 2.96 -6.02 11.16
CA ILE A 79 1.82 -5.55 10.38
C ILE A 79 0.49 -5.96 11.05
N SER A 80 0.39 -7.23 11.47
CA SER A 80 -0.78 -7.75 12.20
C SER A 80 -1.04 -6.99 13.51
N LEU A 81 0.02 -6.72 14.28
CA LEU A 81 -0.08 -5.89 15.49
C LEU A 81 -0.55 -4.46 15.16
N GLY A 82 -0.04 -3.88 14.06
CA GLY A 82 -0.47 -2.58 13.55
C GLY A 82 -1.97 -2.51 13.27
N TYR A 83 -2.53 -3.55 12.63
CA TYR A 83 -3.97 -3.66 12.41
C TYR A 83 -4.75 -3.68 13.73
N VAL A 84 -4.30 -4.43 14.74
CA VAL A 84 -4.99 -4.46 16.04
C VAL A 84 -4.94 -3.09 16.71
N ILE A 85 -3.80 -2.40 16.67
CA ILE A 85 -3.64 -1.07 17.26
C ILE A 85 -4.57 -0.05 16.59
N ILE A 86 -4.62 -0.02 15.26
CA ILE A 86 -5.48 0.95 14.56
C ILE A 86 -6.97 0.65 14.77
N LEU A 87 -7.36 -0.63 14.88
CA LEU A 87 -8.72 -1.03 15.26
C LEU A 87 -9.10 -0.56 16.66
N ILE A 88 -8.20 -0.72 17.64
CA ILE A 88 -8.42 -0.23 19.01
C ILE A 88 -8.48 1.31 19.01
N TYR A 89 -7.56 1.97 18.31
CA TYR A 89 -7.55 3.43 18.18
C TYR A 89 -8.86 3.95 17.59
N MET A 90 -9.35 3.30 16.54
CA MET A 90 -10.61 3.63 15.88
C MET A 90 -11.79 3.44 16.84
N ALA A 91 -11.85 2.29 17.54
CA ALA A 91 -12.89 2.01 18.53
C ALA A 91 -12.93 3.07 19.65
N ILE A 92 -11.75 3.54 20.09
CA ILE A 92 -11.62 4.55 21.14
C ILE A 92 -11.96 5.96 20.65
N ASN A 93 -11.46 6.38 19.48
CA ASN A 93 -11.62 7.75 19.02
C ASN A 93 -12.99 8.00 18.38
N LEU A 94 -13.57 7.02 17.68
CA LEU A 94 -14.96 7.14 17.21
C LEU A 94 -15.94 6.95 18.38
N GLY A 95 -15.61 6.06 19.33
CA GLY A 95 -16.41 5.79 20.52
C GLY A 95 -16.12 6.78 21.64
N ALA A 96 -16.82 7.92 21.70
CA ALA A 96 -16.76 8.77 22.88
C ALA A 96 -17.00 7.94 24.16
N PHE A 97 -16.12 8.08 25.17
CA PHE A 97 -16.21 7.42 26.49
C PHE A 97 -17.36 7.96 27.35
N THR A 98 -18.55 8.12 26.77
CA THR A 98 -19.78 8.43 27.50
C THR A 98 -20.79 7.32 27.20
N PRO A 99 -21.35 6.65 28.21
CA PRO A 99 -22.27 5.51 28.03
C PRO A 99 -23.54 5.84 27.22
N VAL A 100 -23.85 7.11 26.98
CA VAL A 100 -25.00 7.60 26.19
C VAL A 100 -24.61 8.02 24.76
N LYS A 101 -23.31 8.18 24.46
CA LYS A 101 -22.79 8.60 23.14
C LYS A 101 -21.85 7.56 22.50
N MET A 102 -21.95 6.28 22.89
CA MET A 102 -21.11 5.23 22.32
C MET A 102 -21.46 5.02 20.85
N ARG A 103 -20.64 5.56 19.95
CA ARG A 103 -20.74 5.38 18.49
C ARG A 103 -20.09 4.07 18.04
N PHE A 104 -20.27 3.01 18.82
CA PHE A 104 -19.70 1.70 18.52
C PHE A 104 -20.22 1.16 17.17
N SER A 105 -21.52 1.33 16.91
CA SER A 105 -22.13 0.96 15.63
C SER A 105 -21.58 1.75 14.43
N LEU A 106 -21.19 3.01 14.63
CA LEU A 106 -20.56 3.83 13.59
C LEU A 106 -19.15 3.28 13.27
N SER A 107 -18.36 2.98 14.30
CA SER A 107 -17.02 2.41 14.15
C SER A 107 -17.05 1.04 13.49
N LEU A 108 -17.98 0.17 13.89
CA LEU A 108 -18.14 -1.15 13.27
C LEU A 108 -18.61 -1.02 11.82
N GLY A 109 -19.55 -0.11 11.54
CA GLY A 109 -20.02 0.18 10.19
C GLY A 109 -18.87 0.62 9.28
N CYS A 110 -18.05 1.57 9.72
CA CYS A 110 -16.89 2.02 8.96
C CYS A 110 -15.89 0.89 8.69
N LEU A 111 -15.60 0.06 9.69
CA LEU A 111 -14.66 -1.05 9.50
C LEU A 111 -15.17 -2.04 8.46
N VAL A 112 -16.45 -2.38 8.51
CA VAL A 112 -17.08 -3.28 7.54
C VAL A 112 -17.09 -2.66 6.15
N THR A 113 -17.41 -1.37 6.00
CA THR A 113 -17.43 -0.72 4.68
C THR A 113 -16.04 -0.64 4.06
N VAL A 114 -15.02 -0.31 4.85
CA VAL A 114 -13.62 -0.29 4.38
C VAL A 114 -13.18 -1.71 4.00
N GLY A 115 -13.44 -2.71 4.84
CA GLY A 115 -13.10 -4.10 4.54
C GLY A 115 -13.79 -4.63 3.28
N MET A 116 -15.07 -4.32 3.10
CA MET A 116 -15.80 -4.65 1.86
C MET A 116 -15.25 -3.90 0.65
N SER A 117 -14.87 -2.64 0.79
CA SER A 117 -14.25 -1.87 -0.30
C SER A 117 -12.93 -2.52 -0.74
N VAL A 118 -12.04 -2.84 0.19
CA VAL A 118 -10.76 -3.49 -0.10
C VAL A 118 -10.99 -4.85 -0.77
N GLY A 119 -11.88 -5.68 -0.20
CA GLY A 119 -12.22 -6.98 -0.77
C GLY A 119 -12.81 -6.89 -2.19
N THR A 120 -13.64 -5.87 -2.44
CA THR A 120 -14.20 -5.62 -3.78
C THR A 120 -13.13 -5.15 -4.75
N SER A 121 -12.22 -4.26 -4.33
CA SER A 121 -11.10 -3.81 -5.17
C SER A 121 -10.19 -4.96 -5.57
N ILE A 122 -9.81 -5.82 -4.62
CA ILE A 122 -8.99 -7.01 -4.88
C ILE A 122 -9.74 -7.99 -5.78
N GLY A 123 -11.03 -8.23 -5.52
CA GLY A 123 -11.86 -9.12 -6.32
C GLY A 123 -12.04 -8.63 -7.76
N LEU A 124 -12.22 -7.32 -7.95
CA LEU A 124 -12.28 -6.70 -9.28
C LEU A 124 -10.93 -6.77 -10.00
N ALA A 125 -9.83 -6.46 -9.32
CA ALA A 125 -8.49 -6.56 -9.89
C ALA A 125 -8.19 -8.00 -10.35
N SER A 126 -8.54 -8.99 -9.51
CA SER A 126 -8.42 -10.41 -9.85
C SER A 126 -9.31 -10.80 -11.04
N ALA A 127 -10.51 -10.23 -11.17
CA ALA A 127 -11.39 -10.46 -12.33
C ALA A 127 -10.81 -9.90 -13.64
N PHE A 128 -9.98 -8.86 -13.57
CA PHE A 128 -9.25 -8.31 -14.71
C PHE A 128 -7.92 -9.03 -14.99
N GLY A 129 -7.61 -10.12 -14.27
CA GLY A 129 -6.41 -10.92 -14.47
C GLY A 129 -5.16 -10.40 -13.75
N GLN A 130 -5.31 -9.47 -12.80
CA GLN A 130 -4.18 -8.90 -12.08
C GLN A 130 -3.72 -9.81 -10.93
N PHE A 131 -2.41 -10.10 -10.86
CA PHE A 131 -1.84 -10.98 -9.85
C PHE A 131 -1.65 -10.30 -8.48
N TYR A 132 -1.72 -11.10 -7.40
CA TYR A 132 -1.55 -10.59 -6.03
C TYR A 132 -0.07 -10.65 -5.61
N GLY A 133 0.65 -9.53 -5.76
CA GLY A 133 2.06 -9.43 -5.36
C GLY A 133 2.28 -9.24 -3.85
N PRO A 134 3.53 -9.40 -3.35
CA PRO A 134 3.86 -9.20 -1.94
C PRO A 134 3.52 -7.80 -1.42
N VAL A 135 3.69 -6.77 -2.27
CA VAL A 135 3.37 -5.36 -1.98
C VAL A 135 1.87 -5.18 -1.69
N ASN A 136 1.01 -5.99 -2.30
CA ASN A 136 -0.45 -5.96 -2.07
C ASN A 136 -0.82 -6.40 -0.64
N SER A 137 0.09 -7.00 0.11
CA SER A 137 -0.14 -7.35 1.52
C SER A 137 -0.20 -6.11 2.44
N VAL A 138 0.41 -5.00 2.02
CA VAL A 138 0.44 -3.74 2.79
C VAL A 138 -0.72 -2.81 2.40
N LEU A 139 -1.30 -2.98 1.20
CA LEU A 139 -2.40 -2.15 0.70
C LEU A 139 -3.61 -2.06 1.65
N PRO A 140 -4.10 -3.15 2.28
CA PRO A 140 -5.26 -3.04 3.17
C PRO A 140 -4.98 -2.17 4.40
N PHE A 141 -3.72 -2.06 4.85
CA PHE A 141 -3.33 -1.21 5.97
C PHE A 141 -3.39 0.26 5.58
N VAL A 142 -2.86 0.60 4.40
CA VAL A 142 -2.89 1.95 3.84
C VAL A 142 -4.33 2.40 3.60
N LEU A 143 -5.14 1.55 2.96
CA LEU A 143 -6.54 1.84 2.65
C LEU A 143 -7.40 1.99 3.91
N LEU A 144 -7.08 1.24 4.98
CA LEU A 144 -7.75 1.41 6.26
C LEU A 144 -7.45 2.78 6.87
N GLY A 145 -6.21 3.25 6.79
CA GLY A 145 -5.83 4.59 7.24
C GLY A 145 -6.63 5.70 6.54
N LEU A 146 -6.76 5.62 5.20
CA LEU A 146 -7.53 6.59 4.42
C LEU A 146 -9.02 6.59 4.78
N GLY A 147 -9.65 5.41 4.85
CA GLY A 147 -11.08 5.31 5.17
C GLY A 147 -11.43 5.74 6.60
N VAL A 148 -10.50 5.59 7.54
CA VAL A 148 -10.67 6.03 8.93
C VAL A 148 -10.59 7.56 9.04
N ASP A 149 -9.75 8.23 8.27
CA ASP A 149 -9.64 9.70 8.26
C ASP A 149 -10.98 10.36 7.89
N ASP A 150 -11.58 9.93 6.77
CA ASP A 150 -12.88 10.44 6.31
C ASP A 150 -13.98 10.22 7.35
N SER A 151 -13.95 9.08 8.05
CA SER A 151 -14.93 8.74 9.08
C SER A 151 -14.82 9.65 10.31
N PHE A 152 -13.62 10.08 10.67
CA PHE A 152 -13.43 11.08 11.72
C PHE A 152 -13.95 12.45 11.33
N VAL A 153 -13.71 12.89 10.10
CA VAL A 153 -14.22 14.17 9.60
C VAL A 153 -15.75 14.18 9.64
N ILE A 154 -16.41 13.12 9.17
CA ILE A 154 -17.88 12.97 9.23
C ILE A 154 -18.37 13.01 10.69
N ALA A 155 -17.74 12.23 11.57
CA ALA A 155 -18.13 12.13 12.98
C ALA A 155 -18.03 13.49 13.70
N ASN A 156 -16.93 14.21 13.46
CA ASN A 156 -16.68 15.54 14.01
C ASN A 156 -17.67 16.59 13.45
N SER A 157 -17.92 16.61 12.14
CA SER A 157 -18.91 17.53 11.55
C SER A 157 -20.33 17.26 12.02
N PHE A 158 -20.68 15.99 12.30
CA PHE A 158 -21.96 15.66 12.91
C PHE A 158 -22.07 16.17 14.36
N ASP A 159 -21.00 16.11 15.16
CA ASP A 159 -20.97 16.69 16.52
C ASP A 159 -21.07 18.21 16.51
N GLN A 160 -20.48 18.86 15.50
CA GLN A 160 -20.50 20.30 15.32
C GLN A 160 -21.83 20.82 14.72
N THR A 161 -22.78 19.93 14.40
CA THR A 161 -24.11 20.29 13.87
C THR A 161 -25.20 20.08 14.93
N PRO A 162 -25.39 21.03 15.85
CA PRO A 162 -26.50 20.99 16.80
C PRO A 162 -27.85 21.18 16.09
N PRO A 163 -28.97 20.69 16.66
CA PRO A 163 -30.31 21.02 16.18
C PRO A 163 -30.53 22.55 16.25
N LEU A 164 -31.17 23.14 15.24
CA LEU A 164 -31.52 24.55 15.31
C LEU A 164 -32.60 24.80 16.38
N PRO A 165 -32.61 25.99 17.02
CA PRO A 165 -33.66 26.34 17.98
C PRO A 165 -35.04 26.31 17.31
N GLY A 166 -35.93 25.43 17.79
CA GLY A 166 -37.30 25.32 17.30
C GLY A 166 -37.55 24.27 16.20
N GLU A 167 -36.52 23.57 15.72
CA GLU A 167 -36.68 22.41 14.83
C GLU A 167 -37.01 21.14 15.63
N ALA A 168 -37.92 20.31 15.12
CA ALA A 168 -38.06 18.94 15.59
C ALA A 168 -36.74 18.18 15.34
N PHE A 169 -36.40 17.22 16.20
CA PHE A 169 -35.22 16.38 16.01
C PHE A 169 -35.38 15.52 14.75
N ASP A 170 -34.94 16.06 13.62
CA ASP A 170 -34.89 15.34 12.35
C ASP A 170 -33.46 14.87 12.07
N ALA A 171 -33.22 13.57 12.27
CA ALA A 171 -31.92 12.97 12.04
C ALA A 171 -31.43 13.09 10.57
N PRO A 172 -32.28 12.86 9.54
CA PRO A 172 -31.91 13.06 8.14
C PRO A 172 -31.41 14.49 7.84
N THR A 173 -32.14 15.52 8.27
CA THR A 173 -31.75 16.92 8.03
C THR A 173 -30.43 17.27 8.71
N ARG A 174 -30.18 16.75 9.92
CA ARG A 174 -28.90 16.95 10.62
C ARG A 174 -27.74 16.27 9.91
N VAL A 175 -27.93 15.03 9.44
CA VAL A 175 -26.91 14.31 8.65
C VAL A 175 -26.63 15.06 7.34
N ALA A 176 -27.66 15.53 6.64
CA ALA A 176 -27.50 16.28 5.39
C ALA A 176 -26.71 17.58 5.58
N ARG A 177 -26.96 18.33 6.67
CA ARG A 177 -26.19 19.54 7.00
C ARG A 177 -24.74 19.23 7.36
N ALA A 178 -24.51 18.18 8.17
CA ALA A 178 -23.17 17.75 8.53
C ALA A 178 -22.36 17.33 7.30
N LEU A 179 -22.94 16.49 6.42
CA LEU A 179 -22.33 16.06 5.16
C LEU A 179 -22.17 17.18 4.16
N GLY A 180 -23.08 18.16 4.12
CA GLY A 180 -22.92 19.34 3.27
C GLY A 180 -21.68 20.18 3.63
N HIS A 181 -21.27 20.15 4.91
CA HIS A 181 -20.08 20.84 5.38
C HIS A 181 -18.80 20.00 5.25
N SER A 182 -18.79 18.76 5.72
CA SER A 182 -17.61 17.88 5.62
C SER A 182 -17.38 17.30 4.23
N GLY A 183 -18.45 17.07 3.47
CA GLY A 183 -18.41 16.34 2.20
C GLY A 183 -17.57 17.00 1.12
N VAL A 184 -17.48 18.34 1.12
CA VAL A 184 -16.60 19.07 0.20
C VAL A 184 -15.13 18.77 0.51
N SER A 185 -14.75 18.76 1.79
CA SER A 185 -13.38 18.42 2.21
C SER A 185 -13.04 16.97 1.86
N ILE A 186 -13.94 16.03 2.20
CA ILE A 186 -13.76 14.61 1.91
C ILE A 186 -13.61 14.37 0.41
N THR A 187 -14.46 14.98 -0.41
CA THR A 187 -14.38 14.83 -1.88
C THR A 187 -13.05 15.32 -2.43
N VAL A 188 -12.51 16.42 -1.89
CA VAL A 188 -11.20 16.94 -2.30
C VAL A 188 -10.08 15.99 -1.87
N THR A 189 -10.11 15.47 -0.65
CA THR A 189 -9.15 14.47 -0.18
C THR A 189 -9.20 13.21 -1.03
N SER A 190 -10.38 12.59 -1.20
CA SER A 190 -10.52 11.36 -1.99
C SER A 190 -10.14 11.55 -3.46
N LEU A 191 -10.42 12.72 -4.06
CA LEU A 191 -9.98 13.02 -5.42
C LEU A 191 -8.46 13.14 -5.51
N THR A 192 -7.84 13.76 -4.49
CA THR A 192 -6.38 13.89 -4.42
C THR A 192 -5.73 12.51 -4.26
N ASP A 193 -6.28 11.65 -3.40
CA ASP A 193 -5.83 10.26 -3.24
C ASP A 193 -5.97 9.48 -4.54
N PHE A 194 -7.11 9.60 -5.23
CA PHE A 194 -7.31 8.97 -6.53
C PHE A 194 -6.27 9.40 -7.57
N VAL A 195 -5.97 10.70 -7.64
CA VAL A 195 -4.93 11.22 -8.55
C VAL A 195 -3.54 10.71 -8.14
N ALA A 196 -3.24 10.68 -6.84
CA ALA A 196 -1.97 10.18 -6.34
C ALA A 196 -1.78 8.69 -6.67
N PHE A 197 -2.80 7.86 -6.44
CA PHE A 197 -2.79 6.45 -6.84
C PHE A 197 -2.70 6.27 -8.36
N SER A 198 -3.41 7.09 -9.14
CA SER A 198 -3.33 7.05 -10.62
C SER A 198 -1.92 7.35 -11.13
N ILE A 199 -1.24 8.34 -10.53
CA ILE A 199 0.16 8.66 -10.85
C ILE A 199 1.09 7.52 -10.40
N SER A 200 0.81 6.91 -9.25
CA SER A 200 1.57 5.75 -8.74
C SER A 200 1.53 4.58 -9.73
N ILE A 201 0.35 4.26 -10.28
CA ILE A 201 0.19 3.19 -11.29
C ILE A 201 0.94 3.54 -12.59
N SER A 202 0.97 4.81 -12.98
CA SER A 202 1.68 5.26 -14.19
C SER A 202 3.22 5.22 -14.05
N THR A 203 3.74 4.98 -12.84
CA THR A 203 5.19 4.97 -12.58
C THR A 203 5.74 3.55 -12.80
N VAL A 204 6.91 3.44 -13.43
CA VAL A 204 7.54 2.19 -13.91
C VAL A 204 8.09 1.28 -12.78
N LEU A 205 7.64 1.44 -11.54
CA LEU A 205 8.05 0.60 -10.41
C LEU A 205 7.26 -0.71 -10.48
N PRO A 206 7.89 -1.87 -10.79
CA PRO A 206 7.20 -3.14 -11.03
C PRO A 206 6.42 -3.69 -9.83
N GLY A 207 6.54 -3.07 -8.65
CA GLY A 207 5.77 -3.40 -7.45
C GLY A 207 4.58 -2.47 -7.15
N LEU A 208 4.38 -1.41 -7.95
CA LEU A 208 3.31 -0.41 -7.75
C LEU A 208 2.31 -0.34 -8.92
N SER A 209 2.63 -0.97 -10.05
CA SER A 209 1.79 -0.97 -11.25
C SER A 209 0.68 -2.03 -11.25
N THR A 210 0.47 -2.67 -10.08
CA THR A 210 -0.48 -3.78 -9.91
C THR A 210 -1.80 -3.30 -9.30
#